data_AF-A0A7S4G450-F1
#
_entry.id   AF-A0A7S4G450-F1
#
_cell.length_a   1.000
_cell.length_b   1.000
_cell.length_c   1.000
_cell.angle_alpha   90.00
_cell.angle_beta   90.00
_cell.angle_gamma   90.00
#
_symmetry.space_group_name_H-M   'P 1'
#
loop_
_entity.id
_entity.type
_entity.pdbx_description
1 polymer ?
#
loop_
_entity_poly.entity_id
_entity_poly.type
_entity_poly.pdbx_seq_one_letter_code
_entity_poly.pdbx_strand_id
1 'polypeptide(L)'
;ATLGIQSDKLMAAVAQRLLTPGLLATFDAQSTATIAWAFATLDIRHAALMGAIADFVVQPGVLDPFVAQDISMMVWAFGRCQIQSPALIESITNRMLVL
;
A
#
# COMPACT_ATOMS: atom_id res chain seq x y z
N ALA A 1 -12.04 -24.35 -1.69
CA ALA A 1 -12.93 -23.64 -0.74
C ALA A 1 -12.22 -23.27 0.56
N THR A 2 -11.51 -24.19 1.22
CA THR A 2 -10.86 -23.98 2.53
C THR A 2 -9.64 -23.04 2.53
N LEU A 3 -8.85 -23.02 1.45
CA LEU A 3 -7.68 -22.14 1.34
C LEU A 3 -8.04 -20.64 1.24
N GLY A 4 -9.16 -20.29 0.58
CA GLY A 4 -9.61 -18.90 0.46
C GLY A 4 -10.04 -18.30 1.80
N ILE A 5 -10.85 -19.03 2.57
CA ILE A 5 -11.35 -18.57 3.88
C ILE A 5 -10.21 -18.40 4.91
N GLN A 6 -9.19 -19.26 4.86
CA GLN A 6 -8.01 -19.11 5.73
C GLN A 6 -7.15 -17.92 5.31
N SER A 7 -6.98 -17.71 3.99
CA SER A 7 -6.27 -16.55 3.46
C SER A 7 -6.95 -15.25 3.87
N ASP A 8 -8.28 -15.16 3.80
CA ASP A 8 -9.02 -13.95 4.18
C ASP A 8 -8.86 -13.62 5.67
N LYS A 9 -8.94 -14.63 6.54
CA LYS A 9 -8.74 -14.44 8.00
C LYS A 9 -7.30 -14.04 8.34
N LEU A 10 -6.32 -14.68 7.72
CA LEU A 10 -4.92 -14.34 7.90
C LEU A 10 -4.66 -12.90 7.45
N MET A 11 -5.12 -12.53 6.26
CA MET A 11 -4.93 -11.19 5.70
C MET A 11 -5.67 -10.12 6.51
N ALA A 12 -6.85 -10.42 7.05
CA ALA A 12 -7.52 -9.54 7.99
C ALA A 12 -6.70 -9.31 9.28
N ALA A 13 -6.10 -10.36 9.85
CA ALA A 13 -5.23 -10.23 11.02
C ALA A 13 -3.95 -9.44 10.71
N VAL A 14 -3.35 -9.66 9.54
CA VAL A 14 -2.21 -8.88 9.04
C VAL A 14 -2.60 -7.41 8.89
N ALA A 15 -3.75 -7.11 8.28
CA ALA A 15 -4.22 -5.74 8.13
C ALA A 15 -4.42 -5.04 9.48
N GLN A 16 -5.05 -5.71 10.45
CA GLN A 16 -5.22 -5.18 11.80
C GLN A 16 -3.87 -4.89 12.47
N ARG A 17 -2.89 -5.78 12.30
CA ARG A 17 -1.55 -5.57 12.84
C ARG A 17 -0.88 -4.36 12.19
N LEU A 18 -0.94 -4.23 10.87
CA LEU A 18 -0.37 -3.11 10.10
C LEU A 18 -1.01 -1.76 10.43
N LEU A 19 -2.26 -1.74 10.88
CA LEU A 19 -2.93 -0.54 11.38
C LEU A 19 -2.47 -0.10 12.77
N THR A 20 -1.56 -0.83 13.42
CA THR A 20 -0.94 -0.36 14.68
C THR A 20 -0.15 0.93 14.41
N PRO A 21 -0.37 2.02 15.17
CA PRO A 21 0.34 3.27 14.98
C PRO A 21 1.86 3.07 14.97
N GLY A 22 2.53 3.68 13.99
CA GLY A 22 3.99 3.63 13.84
C GLY A 22 4.53 2.32 13.24
N LEU A 23 3.72 1.27 13.08
CA LEU A 23 4.23 0.01 12.49
C LEU A 23 4.56 0.16 11.00
N LEU A 24 3.75 0.92 10.24
CA LEU A 24 4.07 1.19 8.84
C LEU A 24 5.44 1.88 8.66
N ALA A 25 5.84 2.71 9.62
CA ALA A 25 7.13 3.40 9.61
C ALA A 25 8.34 2.48 9.87
N THR A 26 8.12 1.23 10.28
CA THR A 26 9.22 0.25 10.45
C THR A 26 9.52 -0.52 9.17
N PHE A 27 8.71 -0.35 8.12
CA PHE A 27 8.91 -0.99 6.83
C PHE A 27 9.67 -0.07 5.88
N ASP A 28 10.47 -0.67 5.00
CA ASP A 28 11.07 0.05 3.88
C ASP A 28 10.06 0.26 2.73
N ALA A 29 10.50 1.01 1.71
CA ALA A 29 9.69 1.34 0.54
C ALA A 29 9.16 0.09 -0.18
N GLN A 30 10.05 -0.87 -0.44
CA GLN A 30 9.71 -2.11 -1.13
C GLN A 30 8.70 -2.95 -0.34
N SER A 31 8.88 -3.08 0.98
CA SER A 31 7.96 -3.82 1.85
C SER A 31 6.58 -3.17 1.85
N THR A 32 6.52 -1.84 1.92
CA THR A 32 5.26 -1.08 1.88
C THR A 32 4.51 -1.30 0.55
N ALA A 33 5.22 -1.20 -0.58
CA ALA A 33 4.66 -1.46 -1.90
C ALA A 33 4.21 -2.92 -2.07
N THR A 34 4.99 -3.87 -1.55
CA THR A 34 4.69 -5.30 -1.59
C THR A 34 3.44 -5.65 -0.79
N ILE A 35 3.24 -5.03 0.38
CA ILE A 35 2.02 -5.18 1.16
C ILE A 35 0.81 -4.75 0.34
N ALA A 36 0.83 -3.54 -0.22
CA ALA A 36 -0.28 -3.05 -1.06
C ALA A 36 -0.57 -4.01 -2.24
N TRP A 37 0.48 -4.45 -2.92
CA TRP A 37 0.39 -5.39 -4.05
C TRP A 37 -0.17 -6.76 -3.65
N ALA A 38 0.20 -7.30 -2.49
CA ALA A 38 -0.30 -8.57 -1.99
C ALA A 38 -1.81 -8.54 -1.74
N PHE A 39 -2.30 -7.47 -1.09
CA PHE A 39 -3.75 -7.28 -0.88
C PHE A 39 -4.50 -7.17 -2.21
N ALA A 40 -3.95 -6.45 -3.20
CA ALA A 40 -4.54 -6.35 -4.52
C ALA A 40 -4.52 -7.66 -5.31
N THR A 41 -3.45 -8.46 -5.20
CA THR A 41 -3.29 -9.74 -5.91
C THR A 41 -4.24 -10.81 -5.38
N LEU A 42 -4.53 -10.77 -4.07
CA LEU A 42 -5.49 -11.66 -3.43
C LEU A 42 -6.95 -11.18 -3.59
N ASP A 43 -7.19 -10.10 -4.34
CA ASP A 43 -8.51 -9.48 -4.51
C ASP A 43 -9.16 -9.04 -3.17
N ILE A 44 -8.32 -8.70 -2.18
CA ILE A 44 -8.75 -8.29 -0.85
C ILE A 44 -8.78 -6.76 -0.79
N ARG A 45 -9.98 -6.20 -0.93
CA ARG A 45 -10.20 -4.76 -0.79
C ARG A 45 -10.25 -4.33 0.68
N HIS A 46 -9.09 -4.12 1.30
CA HIS A 46 -9.00 -3.61 2.67
C HIS A 46 -8.83 -2.08 2.70
N ALA A 47 -9.94 -1.35 2.55
CA ALA A 47 -9.94 0.11 2.38
C ALA A 47 -9.17 0.87 3.48
N ALA A 48 -9.32 0.47 4.75
CA ALA A 48 -8.63 1.12 5.86
C ALA A 48 -7.11 0.95 5.80
N LEU A 49 -6.61 -0.21 5.34
CA LEU A 49 -5.17 -0.46 5.25
C LEU A 49 -4.57 0.30 4.06
N MET A 50 -5.24 0.24 2.92
CA MET A 50 -4.81 0.97 1.72
C MET A 50 -4.84 2.49 1.95
N GLY A 51 -5.84 3.00 2.69
CA GLY A 51 -5.86 4.38 3.16
C GLY A 51 -4.67 4.70 4.05
N ALA A 52 -4.40 3.89 5.08
CA ALA A 52 -3.26 4.08 5.97
C ALA A 52 -1.91 4.04 5.25
N ILE A 53 -1.75 3.15 4.25
CA ILE A 53 -0.56 3.11 3.39
C ILE A 53 -0.43 4.40 2.59
N ALA A 54 -1.52 4.87 1.96
CA ALA A 54 -1.49 6.13 1.22
C ALA A 54 -1.12 7.31 2.14
N ASP A 55 -1.77 7.42 3.30
CA ASP A 55 -1.54 8.48 4.28
C ASP A 55 -0.11 8.46 4.83
N PHE A 56 0.49 7.28 4.98
CA PHE A 56 1.90 7.13 5.34
C PHE A 56 2.83 7.56 4.22
N VAL A 57 2.58 7.11 2.99
CA VAL A 57 3.44 7.37 1.84
C VAL A 57 3.47 8.84 1.45
N VAL A 58 2.36 9.58 1.60
CA VAL A 58 2.32 11.03 1.30
C VAL A 58 3.05 11.88 2.35
N GLN A 59 3.57 11.28 3.44
CA GLN A 59 4.34 12.02 4.42
C GLN A 59 5.69 12.48 3.84
N PRO A 60 6.19 13.66 4.27
CA PRO A 60 7.46 14.19 3.79
C PRO A 60 8.61 13.19 3.94
N GLY A 61 9.36 12.98 2.87
CA GLY A 61 10.54 12.10 2.84
C GLY A 61 10.26 10.59 2.74
N VAL A 62 9.00 10.15 2.90
CA VAL A 62 8.67 8.72 2.82
C VAL A 62 8.77 8.19 1.38
N LEU A 63 8.44 9.02 0.39
CA LEU A 63 8.55 8.67 -1.03
C LEU A 63 9.99 8.71 -1.58
N ASP A 64 10.95 9.33 -0.88
CA ASP A 64 12.32 9.47 -1.37
C ASP A 64 13.04 8.14 -1.69
N PRO A 65 12.94 7.10 -0.83
CA PRO A 65 13.56 5.81 -1.12
C PRO A 65 12.79 4.93 -2.12
N PHE A 66 11.59 5.32 -2.57
CA PHE A 66 10.82 4.50 -3.50
C PHE A 66 11.43 4.55 -4.90
N VAL A 67 11.71 3.38 -5.48
CA VAL A 67 12.15 3.29 -6.88
C VAL A 67 10.96 3.09 -7.82
N ALA A 68 11.20 3.19 -9.13
CA ALA A 68 10.16 3.08 -10.16
C ALA A 68 9.32 1.79 -10.07
N GLN A 69 9.95 0.68 -9.66
CA GLN A 69 9.24 -0.59 -9.44
C GLN A 69 8.26 -0.52 -8.27
N ASP A 70 8.67 0.04 -7.13
CA ASP A 70 7.82 0.17 -5.94
C ASP A 70 6.61 1.06 -6.23
N ILE A 71 6.85 2.17 -6.93
CA ILE A 71 5.79 3.09 -7.37
C ILE A 71 4.81 2.37 -8.29
N SER A 72 5.31 1.62 -9.28
CA SER A 72 4.48 0.86 -10.22
C SER A 72 3.60 -0.16 -9.50
N MET A 73 4.16 -0.87 -8.51
CA MET A 73 3.43 -1.81 -7.67
C MET A 73 2.31 -1.13 -6.88
N MET A 74 2.58 0.03 -6.27
CA MET A 74 1.56 0.78 -5.54
C MET A 74 0.46 1.27 -6.48
N VAL A 75 0.79 1.93 -7.59
CA VAL A 75 -0.21 2.47 -8.53
C VAL A 75 -1.10 1.33 -9.06
N TRP A 76 -0.50 0.19 -9.42
CA TRP A 76 -1.26 -0.98 -9.85
C TRP A 76 -2.16 -1.53 -8.74
N ALA A 77 -1.66 -1.64 -7.52
CA ALA A 77 -2.42 -2.16 -6.38
C ALA A 77 -3.65 -1.29 -6.06
N PHE A 78 -3.48 0.03 -6.02
CA PHE A 78 -4.59 0.97 -5.79
C PHE A 78 -5.62 0.92 -6.92
N GLY A 79 -5.17 0.81 -8.17
CA GLY A 79 -6.04 0.63 -9.33
C GLY A 79 -6.84 -0.68 -9.28
N ARG A 80 -6.20 -1.80 -8.94
CA ARG A 80 -6.85 -3.12 -8.83
C ARG A 80 -7.87 -3.19 -7.70
N CYS A 81 -7.54 -2.62 -6.54
CA CYS A 81 -8.47 -2.54 -5.41
C CYS A 81 -9.62 -1.53 -5.62
N GLN A 82 -9.59 -0.75 -6.71
CA GLN A 82 -10.51 0.35 -6.99
C GLN A 82 -10.59 1.36 -5.82
N ILE A 83 -9.44 1.66 -5.23
CA ILE A 83 -9.31 2.63 -4.14
C ILE A 83 -8.66 3.89 -4.69
N GLN A 84 -9.40 4.99 -4.62
CA GLN A 84 -8.91 6.28 -5.05
C GLN A 84 -8.13 6.93 -3.90
N SER A 85 -6.89 7.32 -4.17
CA SER A 85 -6.13 8.23 -3.32
C SER A 85 -5.52 9.33 -4.18
N PRO A 86 -6.26 10.43 -4.42
CA PRO A 86 -5.77 11.55 -5.21
C PRO A 86 -4.46 12.12 -4.65
N ALA A 87 -4.33 12.22 -3.33
CA ALA A 87 -3.12 12.71 -2.66
C ALA A 87 -1.90 11.83 -2.94
N LEU A 88 -2.06 10.49 -2.96
CA LEU A 88 -0.99 9.57 -3.32
C LEU A 88 -0.57 9.75 -4.78
N ILE A 89 -1.54 9.82 -5.70
CA ILE A 89 -1.28 9.99 -7.13
C ILE A 89 -0.57 11.32 -7.38
N GLU A 90 -1.03 12.41 -6.76
CA GLU A 90 -0.41 13.73 -6.86
C GLU A 90 1.02 13.72 -6.30
N SER A 91 1.24 13.12 -5.13
CA SER A 91 2.58 13.02 -4.52
C SER A 91 3.55 12.23 -5.40
N ILE A 92 3.12 11.10 -5.96
CA ILE A 92 3.91 10.31 -6.90
C ILE A 92 4.20 11.11 -8.18
N THR A 93 3.20 11.80 -8.72
CA THR A 93 3.34 12.60 -9.95
C THR A 93 4.34 13.73 -9.73
N ASN A 94 4.21 14.47 -8.63
CA ASN A 94 5.14 15.53 -8.27
C ASN A 94 6.58 15.01 -8.11
N ARG A 95 6.75 13.83 -7.50
CA ARG A 95 8.07 13.20 -7.37
C ARG A 95 8.68 12.84 -8.73
N MET A 96 7.87 12.35 -9.66
CA MET A 96 8.32 11.98 -11.01
C MET A 96 8.65 13.19 -11.89
N LEU A 97 7.96 14.31 -11.71
CA LEU A 97 8.21 15.54 -12.48
C LEU A 97 9.46 16.31 -12.03
N VAL A 98 9.97 16.03 -10.82
CA VAL A 98 11.17 16.68 -10.24
C VAL A 98 12.45 15.89 -10.52
N LEU A 99 12.36 14.71 -11.17
CA LEU A 99 13.50 13.93 -11.67
C LEU A 99 13.91 14.40 -13.07
#